data_AF-A0A930L9G4-F1
#
_entry.id   AF-A0A930L9G4-F1
#
_cell.length_a   1.000
_cell.length_b   1.000
_cell.length_c   1.000
_cell.angle_alpha   90.00
_cell.angle_beta   90.00
_cell.angle_gamma   90.00
#
_symmetry.space_group_name_H-M   'P 1'
#
loop_
_entity.id
_entity.type
_entity.pdbx_description
1 polymer ?
#
loop_
_entity_poly.entity_id
_entity_poly.type
_entity_poly.pdbx_seq_one_letter_code
_entity_poly.pdbx_strand_id
1 'polypeptide(L)'
;MFDNKPFEDIEKQAKHVIDLLNQEGARKKAIALKPFVPAEPLPQTASKFGGRPYLPAGESAPTNEKGEPLGMIAQINCAEL
;
A
#
# COMPACT_ATOMS: atom_id res chain seq x y z
N MET A 1 17.70 31.62 -37.80
CA MET A 1 16.67 30.96 -36.97
C MET A 1 17.20 29.58 -36.64
N PHE A 2 17.55 29.33 -35.38
CA PHE A 2 18.08 28.02 -34.98
C PHE A 2 16.90 27.07 -34.82
N ASP A 3 16.91 26.01 -35.61
CA ASP A 3 15.87 24.97 -35.60
C ASP A 3 15.84 24.28 -34.23
N ASN A 4 14.81 24.59 -33.44
CA ASN A 4 14.58 24.08 -32.08
C ASN A 4 14.06 22.62 -32.06
N LYS A 5 14.47 21.82 -33.05
CA LYS A 5 14.00 20.44 -33.29
C LYS A 5 14.28 19.42 -32.16
N PRO A 6 15.43 19.44 -31.45
CA PRO A 6 15.70 18.40 -30.46
C PRO A 6 14.86 18.55 -29.19
N PHE A 7 14.40 19.77 -28.86
CA PHE A 7 13.60 20.02 -27.66
C PHE A 7 12.14 19.56 -27.84
N GLU A 8 11.56 19.81 -29.01
CA GLU A 8 10.23 19.32 -29.42
C GLU A 8 10.11 17.79 -29.41
N ASP A 9 11.17 17.07 -29.76
CA ASP A 9 11.20 15.60 -29.74
C ASP A 9 11.16 15.05 -28.31
N ILE A 10 11.93 15.65 -27.40
CA ILE A 10 11.92 15.26 -25.97
C ILE A 10 10.56 15.54 -25.32
N GLU A 11 9.93 16.68 -25.63
CA GLU A 11 8.59 17.00 -25.10
C GLU A 11 7.53 16.01 -25.61
N LYS A 12 7.58 15.65 -26.90
CA LYS A 12 6.68 14.63 -27.47
C LYS A 12 6.89 13.26 -26.84
N GLN A 13 8.13 12.86 -26.59
CA GLN A 13 8.45 11.60 -25.92
C GLN A 13 7.96 11.60 -24.46
N ALA A 14 8.19 12.68 -23.72
CA ALA A 14 7.72 12.81 -22.35
C ALA A 14 6.19 12.75 -22.28
N LYS A 15 5.49 13.43 -23.18
CA LYS A 15 4.02 13.40 -23.27
C LYS A 15 3.50 12.01 -23.61
N HIS A 16 4.15 11.32 -24.54
CA HIS A 16 3.79 9.93 -24.88
C HIS A 16 3.92 8.97 -23.70
N VAL A 17 5.00 9.10 -22.90
CA VAL A 17 5.18 8.31 -21.68
C VAL A 17 4.11 8.64 -20.64
N ILE A 18 3.78 9.92 -20.44
CA ILE A 18 2.72 10.34 -19.53
C ILE A 18 1.36 9.80 -19.97
N ASP A 19 1.05 9.85 -21.26
CA ASP A 19 -0.20 9.32 -21.81
C ASP A 19 -0.28 7.80 -21.61
N LEU A 20 0.81 7.05 -21.83
CA LEU A 20 0.88 5.62 -21.52
C LEU A 20 0.67 5.32 -20.03
N LEU A 21 1.23 6.14 -19.13
CA LEU A 21 1.05 6.01 -17.68
C LEU A 21 -0.35 6.41 -17.22
N ASN A 22 -1.06 7.25 -17.99
CA ASN A 22 -2.40 7.74 -17.70
C ASN A 22 -3.51 6.92 -18.41
N GLN A 23 -3.16 6.07 -19.38
CA GLN A 23 -4.13 5.20 -20.04
C GLN A 23 -4.90 4.35 -19.02
N GLU A 24 -6.22 4.31 -19.16
CA GLU A 24 -7.09 3.53 -18.30
C GLU A 24 -6.70 2.04 -18.36
N GLY A 25 -6.48 1.42 -17.19
CA GLY A 25 -6.00 0.04 -17.09
C GLY A 25 -4.48 -0.10 -16.94
N ALA A 26 -3.67 0.92 -17.27
CA ALA A 26 -2.25 0.93 -16.96
C ALA A 26 -2.00 1.11 -15.44
N ARG A 27 -2.90 1.83 -14.76
CA ARG A 27 -2.89 2.00 -13.31
C ARG A 27 -3.81 1.01 -12.63
N LYS A 28 -3.25 0.12 -11.81
CA LYS A 28 -4.05 -0.67 -10.86
C LYS A 28 -4.53 0.26 -9.74
N LYS A 29 -5.82 0.18 -9.40
CA LYS A 29 -6.35 0.86 -8.21
C LYS A 29 -5.58 0.35 -6.99
N ALA A 30 -5.06 1.27 -6.19
CA ALA A 30 -4.29 0.98 -5.00
C ALA A 30 -4.67 1.95 -3.88
N ILE A 31 -4.59 1.47 -2.64
CA ILE A 31 -4.82 2.28 -1.44
C ILE A 31 -3.46 2.61 -0.84
N ALA A 32 -3.16 3.89 -0.72
CA ALA A 32 -1.90 4.35 -0.11
C ALA A 32 -2.04 4.34 1.42
N LEU A 33 -1.30 3.46 2.08
CA LEU A 33 -1.22 3.44 3.54
C LEU A 33 -0.22 4.51 4.00
N LYS A 34 -0.65 5.39 4.91
CA LYS A 34 0.19 6.42 5.55
C LYS A 34 0.33 6.10 7.04
N PRO A 35 1.37 5.35 7.45
CA PRO A 35 1.55 4.97 8.84
C PRO A 35 1.86 6.19 9.70
N PHE A 36 1.40 6.16 10.95
CA PHE A 36 1.73 7.15 11.98
C PHE A 36 1.87 6.44 13.34
N VAL A 37 2.51 7.10 14.29
CA VAL A 37 2.57 6.63 15.67
C VAL A 37 1.38 7.21 16.43
N PRO A 38 0.46 6.40 16.94
CA PRO A 38 -0.71 6.89 17.65
C PRO A 38 -0.31 7.39 19.06
N ALA A 39 -0.97 8.45 19.54
CA ALA A 39 -0.74 8.97 20.88
C ALA A 39 -1.32 8.05 21.98
N GLU A 40 -2.37 7.30 21.64
CA GLU A 40 -3.04 6.34 22.51
C GLU A 40 -3.05 4.94 21.85
N PRO A 41 -3.19 3.85 22.62
CA PRO A 41 -3.31 2.52 22.06
C PRO A 41 -4.49 2.41 21.09
N LEU A 42 -4.23 1.88 19.89
CA LEU A 42 -5.28 1.67 18.90
C LEU A 42 -6.27 0.57 19.34
N PRO A 43 -7.55 0.67 18.93
CA PRO A 43 -8.51 -0.42 19.10
C PRO A 43 -7.98 -1.73 18.53
N GLN A 44 -8.39 -2.87 19.12
CA GLN A 44 -7.87 -4.17 18.70
C GLN A 44 -8.19 -4.48 17.23
N THR A 45 -9.35 -4.05 16.75
CA THR A 45 -9.87 -4.26 15.39
C THR A 45 -9.41 -3.24 14.36
N ALA A 46 -8.71 -2.18 14.77
CA ALA A 46 -8.25 -1.13 13.86
C ALA A 46 -7.18 -1.64 12.88
N SER A 47 -7.04 -0.95 11.74
CA SER A 47 -5.91 -1.14 10.83
C SER A 47 -4.59 -0.72 11.50
N LYS A 48 -3.59 -1.60 11.53
CA LYS A 48 -2.31 -1.34 12.21
C LYS A 48 -1.18 -2.24 11.71
N PHE A 49 0.05 -1.79 11.95
CA PHE A 49 1.26 -2.58 11.75
C PHE A 49 1.76 -3.07 13.11
N GLY A 50 2.08 -4.36 13.21
CA GLY A 50 2.54 -4.97 14.45
C GLY A 50 1.53 -4.93 15.61
N GLY A 51 2.01 -5.26 16.81
CA GLY A 51 1.19 -5.30 18.02
C GLY A 51 0.32 -6.56 18.13
N ARG A 52 -0.69 -6.52 19.01
CA ARG A 52 -1.58 -7.66 19.27
C ARG A 52 -2.67 -7.76 18.20
N PRO A 53 -2.81 -8.88 17.48
CA PRO A 53 -3.89 -9.06 16.51
C PRO A 53 -5.26 -9.07 17.18
N TYR A 54 -6.29 -8.75 16.40
CA TYR A 54 -7.61 -9.28 16.67
C TYR A 54 -7.61 -10.79 16.36
N LEU A 55 -7.98 -11.59 17.35
CA LEU A 55 -8.17 -13.04 17.23
C LEU A 55 -9.52 -13.37 17.87
N PRO A 56 -10.47 -13.97 17.14
CA PRO A 56 -11.76 -14.35 17.70
C PRO A 56 -11.63 -15.26 18.93
N ALA A 57 -12.58 -15.16 19.85
CA ALA A 57 -12.55 -15.98 21.05
C ALA A 57 -12.64 -17.48 20.69
N GLY A 58 -11.74 -18.27 21.26
CA GLY A 58 -11.67 -19.71 21.01
C GLY A 58 -10.84 -20.11 19.79
N GLU A 59 -10.36 -19.15 18.98
CA GLU A 59 -9.39 -19.45 17.94
C GLU A 59 -7.95 -19.47 18.48
N SER A 60 -7.14 -20.35 17.91
CA SER A 60 -5.71 -20.44 18.20
C SER A 60 -4.93 -19.46 17.33
N ALA A 61 -3.87 -18.87 17.90
CA ALA A 61 -2.95 -18.06 17.11
C ALA A 61 -2.28 -18.92 16.03
N PRO A 62 -2.03 -18.37 14.83
CA PRO A 62 -1.33 -19.09 13.77
C PRO A 62 0.11 -19.41 14.23
N THR A 63 0.60 -20.58 13.84
CA THR A 63 1.93 -21.08 14.25
C THR A 63 2.84 -21.31 13.05
N ASN A 64 4.15 -21.27 13.27
CA ASN A 64 5.14 -21.71 12.29
C ASN A 64 5.19 -23.25 12.19
N GLU A 65 6.11 -23.76 11.37
CA GLU A 65 6.34 -25.20 11.15
C GLU A 65 6.72 -25.97 12.43
N LYS A 66 7.18 -25.28 13.47
CA LYS A 66 7.56 -25.85 14.78
C LYS A 66 6.43 -25.77 15.82
N GLY A 67 5.27 -25.22 15.45
CA GLY A 67 4.16 -24.98 16.37
C GLY A 67 4.33 -23.74 17.26
N GLU A 68 5.31 -22.88 16.98
CA GLU A 68 5.51 -21.64 17.75
C GLU A 68 4.59 -20.53 17.21
N PRO A 69 3.94 -19.73 18.07
CA PRO A 69 3.05 -18.65 17.62
C PRO A 69 3.75 -17.62 16.73
N LEU A 70 3.10 -17.24 15.63
CA LEU A 70 3.58 -16.19 14.73
C LEU A 70 3.26 -14.81 15.28
N GLY A 71 4.20 -13.88 15.11
CA GLY A 71 3.97 -12.45 15.34
C GLY A 71 3.17 -11.84 14.19
N MET A 72 2.22 -10.95 14.53
CA MET A 72 1.47 -10.21 13.51
C MET A 72 2.35 -9.11 12.90
N ILE A 73 2.41 -9.06 11.57
CA ILE A 73 3.09 -7.98 10.83
C ILE A 73 2.14 -6.82 10.52
N ALA A 74 0.90 -7.12 10.13
CA ALA A 74 -0.13 -6.11 9.90
C ALA A 74 -1.54 -6.70 10.01
N GLN A 75 -2.50 -5.84 10.32
CA GLN A 75 -3.93 -6.09 10.24
C GLN A 75 -4.58 -4.95 9.47
N ILE A 76 -5.44 -5.28 8.51
CA ILE A 76 -6.16 -4.32 7.69
C ILE A 76 -7.65 -4.50 7.92
N ASN A 77 -8.31 -3.47 8.46
CA ASN A 77 -9.76 -3.45 8.60
C ASN A 77 -10.38 -2.85 7.35
N CYS A 78 -11.00 -3.68 6.52
CA CYS A 78 -11.59 -3.23 5.25
C CYS A 78 -12.72 -2.19 5.40
N ALA A 79 -13.31 -2.04 6.60
CA ALA A 79 -14.30 -0.99 6.85
C ALA A 79 -13.68 0.41 6.99
N GLU A 80 -12.35 0.51 7.13
CA GLU A 80 -11.59 1.76 7.27
C GLU A 80 -10.84 2.16 5.98
N LEU A 81 -11.05 1.42 4.88
CA LEU A 81 -10.32 1.55 3.61
C LEU A 81 -11.08 2.37 2.56
#